data_AF-A0A1W2EF90-F1
#
_entry.id   AF-A0A1W2EF90-F1
#
_cell.length_a   1.000
_cell.length_b   1.000
_cell.length_c   1.000
_cell.angle_alpha   90.00
_cell.angle_beta   90.00
_cell.angle_gamma   90.00
#
_symmetry.space_group_name_H-M   'P 1'
#
loop_
_entity.id
_entity.type
_entity.pdbx_description
1 polymer ?
#
loop_
_entity_poly.entity_id
_entity_poly.type
_entity_poly.pdbx_seq_one_letter_code
_entity_poly.pdbx_strand_id
1 'polypeptide(L)'
;MERKRILTALAAVLVTTLVISCKDFIEPSLEKRKVVLLAPANQSESGKYQVGFWWEPVEDALYYRFQVVSPDFAAASTLIADTLLNGLNKLNLTLDPGKYEWRVRAENGSSYTAYSSAAFTIHESSIEEQKVILSSPGSNYLSNQEAVQLKWNVLFGAELYRLQIDADNFGDEAKMIYNGTLTGLSYGFTFPKEGAFKWRVRAENATIQSKWSDVFNLSYDITPPAKVSIVAPGNGVSVSKPVSLQWTAVATAKKYKLYVFKNDKTVYSTAFPALVNGTSYSFNLGEPGEKVYWRVSALDEAGNEGPLSEEMNFTLQ
;
A
#
# COMPACT_ATOMS: atom_id res chain seq x y z
N MET A 1 -62.86 8.25 -51.31
CA MET A 1 -63.80 8.49 -50.20
C MET A 1 -63.35 7.59 -49.05
N GLU A 2 -62.44 8.04 -48.18
CA GLU A 2 -62.75 8.46 -46.79
C GLU A 2 -63.64 7.44 -46.05
N ARG A 3 -63.34 6.85 -44.88
CA ARG A 3 -62.70 7.38 -43.65
C ARG A 3 -62.58 6.26 -42.57
N LYS A 4 -61.59 6.43 -41.67
CA LYS A 4 -61.53 6.12 -40.21
C LYS A 4 -61.74 4.66 -39.72
N ARG A 5 -60.75 3.97 -39.11
CA ARG A 5 -60.02 4.13 -37.82
C ARG A 5 -60.70 3.46 -36.59
N ILE A 6 -59.85 2.79 -35.78
CA ILE A 6 -59.92 2.40 -34.34
C ILE A 6 -60.25 0.90 -34.12
N LEU A 7 -59.34 0.01 -33.70
CA LEU A 7 -58.47 -0.15 -32.50
C LEU A 7 -59.06 -1.27 -31.61
N THR A 8 -58.37 -2.40 -31.46
CA THR A 8 -57.98 -3.03 -30.16
C THR A 8 -57.50 -4.48 -30.33
N ALA A 9 -56.60 -4.87 -29.44
CA ALA A 9 -56.14 -6.23 -29.11
C ALA A 9 -55.13 -6.90 -30.06
N LEU A 10 -53.85 -6.54 -29.91
CA LEU A 10 -52.77 -7.54 -29.87
C LEU A 10 -51.57 -6.96 -29.08
N ALA A 11 -51.75 -6.79 -27.77
CA ALA A 11 -50.64 -6.60 -26.83
C ALA A 11 -50.22 -7.98 -26.33
N ALA A 12 -49.52 -8.71 -27.20
CA ALA A 12 -48.80 -9.91 -26.85
C ALA A 12 -47.43 -9.77 -27.49
N VAL A 13 -46.40 -10.23 -26.79
CA VAL A 13 -44.96 -10.08 -27.06
C VAL A 13 -44.35 -8.86 -26.35
N LEU A 14 -43.32 -9.19 -25.56
CA LEU A 14 -42.35 -8.31 -24.91
C LEU A 14 -42.55 -7.93 -23.42
N VAL A 15 -42.87 -8.90 -22.57
CA VAL A 15 -42.55 -8.80 -21.12
C VAL A 15 -42.11 -10.17 -20.58
N THR A 16 -40.99 -10.71 -21.05
CA THR A 16 -40.34 -11.90 -20.43
C THR A 16 -38.83 -11.95 -20.70
N THR A 17 -38.13 -10.83 -20.49
CA THR A 17 -36.65 -10.83 -20.36
C THR A 17 -36.22 -9.70 -19.43
N LEU A 18 -36.56 -9.81 -18.13
CA LEU A 18 -36.03 -8.93 -17.09
C LEU A 18 -36.10 -9.61 -15.72
N VAL A 19 -35.55 -10.82 -15.63
CA VAL A 19 -35.31 -11.49 -14.34
C VAL A 19 -33.99 -12.29 -14.37
N ILE A 20 -32.93 -11.71 -14.96
CA ILE A 20 -31.56 -12.18 -14.73
C ILE A 20 -30.67 -10.94 -14.60
N SER A 21 -30.98 -10.10 -13.62
CA SER A 21 -30.09 -9.06 -13.11
C SER A 21 -30.19 -9.15 -11.60
N CYS A 22 -29.05 -9.25 -10.94
CA CYS A 22 -28.90 -9.66 -9.54
C CYS A 22 -29.13 -11.16 -9.28
N LYS A 23 -28.32 -12.03 -9.90
CA LYS A 23 -27.65 -13.02 -9.05
C LYS A 23 -26.63 -12.20 -8.26
N ASP A 24 -27.13 -11.58 -7.20
CA ASP A 24 -26.29 -11.01 -6.17
C ASP A 24 -25.23 -12.04 -5.86
N PHE A 25 -23.99 -11.59 -5.88
CA PHE A 25 -22.88 -12.30 -5.28
C PHE A 25 -23.22 -12.42 -3.79
N ILE A 26 -24.01 -13.44 -3.43
CA ILE A 26 -24.39 -13.68 -2.04
C ILE A 26 -23.12 -14.18 -1.38
N GLU A 27 -22.49 -13.27 -0.65
CA GLU A 27 -21.30 -13.57 0.11
C GLU A 27 -21.66 -14.55 1.25
N PRO A 28 -20.99 -15.71 1.34
CA PRO A 28 -21.32 -16.71 2.35
C PRO A 28 -21.27 -16.13 3.78
N SER A 29 -22.25 -16.49 4.60
CA SER A 29 -22.28 -16.07 6.00
C SER A 29 -21.16 -16.73 6.82
N LEU A 30 -20.52 -15.93 7.67
CA LEU A 30 -19.46 -16.35 8.59
C LEU A 30 -19.97 -16.71 9.98
N GLU A 31 -21.26 -16.50 10.30
CA GLU A 31 -21.78 -16.60 11.68
C GLU A 31 -21.57 -17.98 12.33
N LYS A 32 -21.52 -19.05 11.52
CA LYS A 32 -21.27 -20.43 11.97
C LYS A 32 -19.80 -20.85 11.90
N ARG A 33 -18.92 -19.98 11.39
CA ARG A 33 -17.48 -20.19 11.31
C ARG A 33 -16.80 -19.71 12.59
N LYS A 34 -15.55 -20.12 12.78
CA LYS A 34 -14.75 -19.77 13.95
C LYS A 34 -13.33 -19.47 13.53
N VAL A 35 -12.72 -18.45 14.15
CA VAL A 35 -11.29 -18.19 14.02
C VAL A 35 -10.52 -19.12 14.95
N VAL A 36 -9.54 -19.85 14.44
CA VAL A 36 -8.64 -20.70 15.24
C VAL A 36 -7.38 -19.93 15.57
N LEU A 37 -7.22 -19.52 16.84
CA LEU A 37 -6.03 -18.80 17.30
C LEU A 37 -4.86 -19.76 17.45
N LEU A 38 -3.68 -19.36 16.95
CA LEU A 38 -2.48 -20.20 16.97
C LEU A 38 -1.42 -19.65 17.93
N ALA A 39 -1.13 -18.35 17.88
CA ALA A 39 -0.22 -17.72 18.84
C ALA A 39 -0.58 -16.25 19.09
N PRO A 40 -0.36 -15.73 20.31
CA PRO A 40 -0.03 -16.49 21.53
C PRO A 40 -1.14 -17.48 21.91
N ALA A 41 -0.77 -18.71 22.27
CA ALA A 41 -1.74 -19.72 22.69
C ALA A 41 -2.37 -19.32 24.03
N ASN A 42 -3.56 -19.82 24.32
CA ASN A 42 -4.24 -19.50 25.58
C ASN A 42 -3.38 -19.95 26.78
N GLN A 43 -3.21 -19.05 27.74
CA GLN A 43 -2.38 -19.17 28.93
C GLN A 43 -0.88 -19.35 28.65
N SER A 44 -0.41 -19.00 27.44
CA SER A 44 1.03 -19.01 27.16
C SER A 44 1.78 -17.93 27.94
N GLU A 45 3.07 -18.18 28.17
CA GLU A 45 3.96 -17.28 28.88
C GLU A 45 5.24 -17.07 28.07
N SER A 46 5.82 -15.87 28.13
CA SER A 46 7.02 -15.52 27.39
C SER A 46 7.81 -14.43 28.10
N GLY A 47 9.14 -14.46 28.00
CA GLY A 47 10.00 -13.31 28.35
C GLY A 47 10.30 -12.39 27.17
N LYS A 48 9.73 -12.65 25.99
CA LYS A 48 9.95 -11.84 24.78
C LYS A 48 8.89 -10.75 24.67
N TYR A 49 9.34 -9.50 24.57
CA TYR A 49 8.46 -8.34 24.45
C TYR A 49 7.89 -8.19 23.04
N GLN A 50 8.56 -8.74 22.03
CA GLN A 50 7.98 -8.89 20.70
C GLN A 50 7.06 -10.10 20.68
N VAL A 51 5.78 -9.83 20.45
CA VAL A 51 4.72 -10.84 20.39
C VAL A 51 4.17 -10.92 18.98
N GLY A 52 4.30 -12.11 18.38
CA GLY A 52 3.65 -12.44 17.12
C GLY A 52 2.27 -13.00 17.36
N PHE A 53 1.27 -12.41 16.72
CA PHE A 53 -0.11 -12.86 16.71
C PHE A 53 -0.41 -13.51 15.38
N TRP A 54 -0.95 -14.73 15.37
CA TRP A 54 -1.46 -15.35 14.14
C TRP A 54 -2.54 -16.40 14.41
N TRP A 55 -3.36 -16.64 13.39
CA TRP A 55 -4.50 -17.54 13.41
C TRP A 55 -4.70 -18.19 12.04
N GLU A 56 -5.52 -19.23 11.98
CA GLU A 56 -5.88 -19.86 10.71
C GLU A 56 -6.78 -18.93 9.88
N PRO A 57 -6.53 -18.78 8.56
CA PRO A 57 -7.46 -18.09 7.68
C PRO A 57 -8.83 -18.78 7.69
N VAL A 58 -9.87 -17.99 7.92
CA VAL A 58 -11.27 -18.37 7.70
C VAL A 58 -11.59 -18.13 6.23
N GLU A 59 -12.07 -19.16 5.55
CA GLU A 59 -12.58 -19.05 4.18
C GLU A 59 -13.64 -17.92 4.08
N ASP A 60 -13.79 -17.27 2.93
CA ASP A 60 -14.72 -16.15 2.69
C ASP A 60 -14.57 -14.92 3.61
N ALA A 61 -13.57 -14.88 4.50
CA ALA A 61 -13.26 -13.71 5.28
C ALA A 61 -12.43 -12.72 4.45
N LEU A 62 -12.88 -11.49 4.37
CA LEU A 62 -12.14 -10.40 3.71
C LEU A 62 -11.26 -9.65 4.72
N TYR A 63 -11.71 -9.57 5.97
CA TYR A 63 -11.03 -8.83 7.01
C TYR A 63 -10.96 -9.62 8.32
N TYR A 64 -10.06 -9.20 9.20
CA TYR A 64 -10.01 -9.63 10.59
C TYR A 64 -9.99 -8.42 11.50
N ARG A 65 -10.87 -8.40 12.49
CA ARG A 65 -10.78 -7.43 13.59
C ARG A 65 -10.00 -8.04 14.73
N PHE A 66 -8.84 -7.47 15.00
CA PHE A 66 -7.92 -7.86 16.05
C PHE A 66 -7.99 -6.85 17.20
N GLN A 67 -8.10 -7.35 18.43
CA GLN A 67 -8.06 -6.54 19.63
C GLN A 67 -7.16 -7.19 20.69
N VAL A 68 -6.42 -6.38 21.44
CA VAL A 68 -5.68 -6.81 22.63
C VAL A 68 -5.85 -5.79 23.76
N VAL A 69 -6.08 -6.30 24.96
CA VAL A 69 -6.27 -5.51 26.18
C VAL A 69 -5.36 -6.04 27.29
N SER A 70 -5.17 -5.23 28.32
CA SER A 70 -4.57 -5.65 29.60
C SER A 70 -5.51 -5.27 30.75
N PRO A 71 -5.66 -6.11 31.80
CA PRO A 71 -5.19 -7.50 31.86
C PRO A 71 -6.04 -8.46 31.01
N ASP A 72 -7.35 -8.22 30.90
CA ASP A 72 -8.32 -9.08 30.20
C ASP A 72 -9.59 -8.29 29.79
N PHE A 73 -10.48 -8.86 28.98
CA PHE A 73 -11.70 -8.17 28.51
C PHE A 73 -12.80 -8.06 29.56
N ALA A 74 -12.73 -8.81 30.67
CA ALA A 74 -13.71 -8.71 31.75
C ALA A 74 -13.43 -7.49 32.66
N ALA A 75 -12.16 -7.11 32.80
CA ALA A 75 -11.71 -6.01 33.65
C ALA A 75 -10.57 -5.18 33.00
N ALA A 76 -10.70 -4.88 31.70
CA ALA A 76 -9.67 -4.19 30.94
C ALA A 76 -9.33 -2.81 31.55
N SER A 77 -8.08 -2.60 31.92
CA SER A 77 -7.55 -1.29 32.31
C SER A 77 -7.02 -0.52 31.10
N THR A 78 -6.57 -1.20 30.05
CA THR A 78 -5.97 -0.58 28.87
C THR A 78 -6.33 -1.34 27.61
N LEU A 79 -6.77 -0.61 26.57
CA LEU A 79 -6.88 -1.10 25.20
C LEU A 79 -5.55 -0.87 24.50
N ILE A 80 -4.84 -1.95 24.19
CA ILE A 80 -3.52 -1.89 23.56
C ILE A 80 -3.64 -1.73 22.05
N ALA A 81 -4.58 -2.45 21.43
CA ALA A 81 -4.86 -2.34 20.00
C ALA A 81 -6.32 -2.70 19.68
N ASP A 82 -6.87 -2.02 18.68
CA ASP A 82 -8.09 -2.38 17.95
C ASP A 82 -7.83 -2.07 16.47
N THR A 83 -7.73 -3.10 15.63
CA THR A 83 -7.29 -2.95 14.25
C THR A 83 -8.08 -3.84 13.32
N LEU A 84 -8.50 -3.29 12.18
CA LEU A 84 -9.09 -4.04 11.08
C LEU A 84 -8.01 -4.35 10.04
N LEU A 85 -7.73 -5.64 9.85
CA LEU A 85 -6.72 -6.15 8.94
C LEU A 85 -7.38 -6.63 7.65
N ASN A 86 -6.86 -6.24 6.48
CA ASN A 86 -7.36 -6.67 5.18
C ASN A 86 -6.65 -7.96 4.74
N GLY A 87 -7.33 -9.10 4.85
CA GLY A 87 -6.82 -10.43 4.48
C GLY A 87 -5.61 -10.95 5.28
N LEU A 88 -4.98 -10.14 6.13
CA LEU A 88 -3.83 -10.56 6.95
C LEU A 88 -4.30 -11.33 8.19
N ASN A 89 -3.79 -12.55 8.34
CA ASN A 89 -4.06 -13.44 9.47
C ASN A 89 -2.93 -13.44 10.52
N LYS A 90 -2.05 -12.43 10.48
CA LYS A 90 -0.93 -12.28 11.40
C LYS A 90 -0.49 -10.83 11.57
N LEU A 91 0.06 -10.50 12.72
CA LEU A 91 0.73 -9.23 13.02
C LEU A 91 1.76 -9.40 14.14
N ASN A 92 2.60 -8.39 14.37
CA ASN A 92 3.51 -8.35 15.52
C ASN A 92 3.28 -7.06 16.32
N LEU A 93 3.36 -7.15 17.64
CA LEU A 93 3.37 -5.99 18.55
C LEU A 93 4.58 -6.09 19.49
N THR A 94 5.07 -4.94 19.94
CA THR A 94 5.90 -4.86 21.14
C THR A 94 4.98 -4.60 22.33
N LEU A 95 5.06 -5.45 23.35
CA LEU A 95 4.27 -5.36 24.55
C LEU A 95 5.19 -5.33 25.77
N ASP A 96 4.84 -4.51 26.74
CA ASP A 96 5.53 -4.45 28.03
C ASP A 96 5.26 -5.73 28.85
N PRO A 97 6.02 -5.99 29.92
CA PRO A 97 5.69 -7.05 30.87
C PRO A 97 4.29 -6.86 31.46
N GLY A 98 3.48 -7.92 31.47
CA GLY A 98 2.10 -7.84 31.90
C GLY A 98 1.25 -9.03 31.50
N LYS A 99 -0.01 -8.98 31.93
CA LYS A 99 -1.05 -9.92 31.51
C LYS A 99 -1.87 -9.31 30.39
N TYR A 100 -2.24 -10.14 29.43
CA TYR A 100 -2.99 -9.71 28.26
C TYR A 100 -4.05 -10.72 27.88
N GLU A 101 -5.15 -10.22 27.31
CA GLU A 101 -6.09 -11.03 26.55
C GLU A 101 -6.24 -10.43 25.16
N TRP A 102 -6.15 -11.28 24.14
CA TRP A 102 -6.36 -10.88 22.75
C TRP A 102 -7.52 -11.66 22.16
N ARG A 103 -8.20 -11.04 21.19
CA ARG A 103 -9.29 -11.68 20.47
C ARG A 103 -9.32 -11.27 19.01
N VAL A 104 -9.82 -12.20 18.18
CA VAL A 104 -9.98 -12.00 16.74
C VAL A 104 -11.34 -12.50 16.30
N ARG A 105 -11.96 -11.77 15.37
CA ARG A 105 -13.07 -12.26 14.55
C ARG A 105 -12.79 -12.02 13.07
N ALA A 106 -13.27 -12.92 12.23
CA ALA A 106 -13.31 -12.72 10.79
C ALA A 106 -14.54 -11.89 10.41
N GLU A 107 -14.38 -11.00 9.43
CA GLU A 107 -15.42 -10.12 8.90
C GLU A 107 -15.43 -10.24 7.36
N ASN A 108 -16.61 -10.17 6.77
CA ASN A 108 -16.79 -9.99 5.33
C ASN A 108 -17.89 -8.95 5.07
N GLY A 109 -18.26 -8.71 3.81
CA GLY A 109 -19.23 -7.67 3.47
C GLY A 109 -20.64 -7.90 4.02
N SER A 110 -20.98 -9.14 4.42
CA SER A 110 -22.32 -9.52 4.89
C SER A 110 -22.40 -9.88 6.37
N SER A 111 -21.31 -10.33 7.00
CA SER A 111 -21.37 -11.00 8.30
C SER A 111 -20.01 -11.05 9.02
N TYR A 112 -20.00 -11.59 10.25
CA TYR A 112 -18.79 -11.79 11.03
C TYR A 112 -18.89 -13.05 11.91
N THR A 113 -17.74 -13.60 12.29
CA THR A 113 -17.68 -14.68 13.29
C THR A 113 -17.86 -14.12 14.71
N ALA A 114 -18.22 -14.97 15.66
CA ALA A 114 -17.96 -14.66 17.07
C ALA A 114 -16.45 -14.43 17.29
N TYR A 115 -16.09 -13.69 18.35
CA TYR A 115 -14.70 -13.54 18.75
C TYR A 115 -14.18 -14.87 19.31
N SER A 116 -12.99 -15.26 18.86
CA SER A 116 -12.14 -16.20 19.60
C SER A 116 -11.15 -15.39 20.43
N SER A 117 -10.95 -15.75 21.70
CA SER A 117 -9.98 -15.10 22.59
C SER A 117 -8.95 -16.08 23.16
N ALA A 118 -7.81 -15.54 23.56
CA ALA A 118 -6.78 -16.24 24.31
C ALA A 118 -6.07 -15.25 25.24
N ALA A 119 -5.76 -15.70 26.46
CA ALA A 119 -4.96 -14.95 27.42
C ALA A 119 -3.48 -15.36 27.34
N PHE A 120 -2.56 -14.48 27.70
CA PHE A 120 -1.14 -14.79 27.81
C PHE A 120 -0.44 -13.82 28.77
N THR A 121 0.76 -14.17 29.21
CA THR A 121 1.57 -13.34 30.11
C THR A 121 2.95 -13.09 29.53
N ILE A 122 3.41 -11.85 29.62
CA ILE A 122 4.79 -11.46 29.33
C ILE A 122 5.49 -11.20 30.66
N HIS A 123 6.54 -11.96 30.93
CA HIS A 123 7.39 -11.76 32.09
C HIS A 123 8.46 -10.74 31.79
N GLU A 124 8.83 -9.97 32.80
CA GLU A 124 10.00 -9.09 32.72
C GLU A 124 11.26 -9.92 32.42
N SER A 125 12.12 -9.39 31.57
CA SER A 125 13.34 -10.04 31.10
C SER A 125 14.42 -9.01 30.72
N SER A 126 15.69 -9.43 30.69
CA SER A 126 16.80 -8.57 30.30
C SER A 126 16.60 -7.99 28.89
N ILE A 127 16.95 -6.72 28.67
CA ILE A 127 16.90 -6.10 27.34
C ILE A 127 17.89 -6.75 26.36
N GLU A 128 18.95 -7.41 26.85
CA GLU A 128 19.92 -8.17 26.03
C GLU A 128 19.26 -9.28 25.21
N GLU A 129 18.12 -9.76 25.68
CA GLU A 129 17.36 -10.80 25.01
C GLU A 129 16.35 -10.28 23.99
N GLN A 130 16.13 -8.97 23.98
CA GLN A 130 15.13 -8.27 23.20
C GLN A 130 15.76 -7.59 21.97
N LYS A 131 14.91 -7.15 21.04
CA LYS A 131 15.30 -6.29 19.92
C LYS A 131 14.27 -5.18 19.72
N VAL A 132 14.73 -4.04 19.23
CA VAL A 132 13.86 -2.90 18.87
C VAL A 132 13.11 -3.20 17.58
N ILE A 133 11.85 -2.76 17.50
CA ILE A 133 11.05 -2.85 16.27
C ILE A 133 11.05 -1.50 15.56
N LEU A 134 11.43 -1.51 14.27
CA LEU A 134 11.40 -0.35 13.40
C LEU A 134 9.97 -0.16 12.86
N SER A 135 9.44 1.06 12.91
CA SER A 135 8.05 1.35 12.56
C SER A 135 7.88 2.17 11.29
N SER A 136 8.83 3.06 10.98
CA SER A 136 8.78 3.86 9.75
C SER A 136 10.18 4.31 9.32
N PRO A 137 10.43 4.45 8.01
CA PRO A 137 9.62 3.90 6.93
C PRO A 137 9.63 2.36 6.96
N GLY A 138 8.76 1.72 6.18
CA GLY A 138 8.78 0.26 6.05
C GLY A 138 10.10 -0.26 5.46
N SER A 139 10.35 -1.57 5.59
CA SER A 139 11.51 -2.20 4.96
C SER A 139 11.47 -2.04 3.44
N ASN A 140 12.62 -1.76 2.82
CA ASN A 140 12.76 -1.53 1.36
C ASN A 140 12.01 -0.27 0.89
N TYR A 141 12.07 0.78 1.70
CA TYR A 141 11.51 2.08 1.34
C TYR A 141 12.21 2.65 0.10
N LEU A 142 11.43 3.08 -0.90
CA LEU A 142 11.92 3.79 -2.07
C LEU A 142 11.30 5.19 -2.09
N SER A 143 12.12 6.20 -2.35
CA SER A 143 11.68 7.60 -2.35
C SER A 143 12.51 8.43 -3.30
N ASN A 144 11.87 9.45 -3.89
CA ASN A 144 12.53 10.56 -4.56
C ASN A 144 12.56 11.86 -3.73
N GLN A 145 12.10 11.79 -2.47
CA GLN A 145 12.23 12.86 -1.50
C GLN A 145 13.54 12.73 -0.73
N GLU A 146 14.27 13.84 -0.60
CA GLU A 146 15.61 13.91 -0.01
C GLU A 146 15.64 13.66 1.51
N ALA A 147 14.48 13.76 2.18
CA ALA A 147 14.36 13.58 3.62
C ALA A 147 13.36 12.48 3.98
N VAL A 148 13.68 11.73 5.03
CA VAL A 148 12.82 10.69 5.60
C VAL A 148 12.89 10.69 7.12
N GLN A 149 11.74 10.42 7.76
CA GLN A 149 11.66 10.23 9.20
C GLN A 149 11.80 8.75 9.55
N LEU A 150 12.92 8.41 10.20
CA LEU A 150 13.15 7.08 10.78
C LEU A 150 12.49 7.03 12.15
N LYS A 151 11.72 5.98 12.43
CA LYS A 151 10.96 5.80 13.67
C LYS A 151 11.03 4.36 14.13
N TRP A 152 11.10 4.18 15.44
CA TRP A 152 11.09 2.87 16.09
C TRP A 152 10.19 2.90 17.31
N ASN A 153 9.80 1.72 17.76
CA ASN A 153 8.94 1.58 18.93
C ASN A 153 9.77 1.64 20.21
N VAL A 154 9.13 2.08 21.29
CA VAL A 154 9.69 1.97 22.63
C VAL A 154 9.98 0.50 22.97
N LEU A 155 11.07 0.26 23.68
CA LEU A 155 11.39 -1.02 24.28
C LEU A 155 11.40 -0.86 25.80
N PHE A 156 10.60 -1.66 26.51
CA PHE A 156 10.58 -1.68 27.97
C PHE A 156 11.98 -1.92 28.54
N GLY A 157 12.39 -1.10 29.52
CA GLY A 157 13.71 -1.15 30.13
C GLY A 157 14.83 -0.42 29.37
N ALA A 158 14.53 0.24 28.25
CA ALA A 158 15.48 1.10 27.53
C ALA A 158 15.50 2.53 28.10
N GLU A 159 16.69 3.11 28.22
CA GLU A 159 16.86 4.53 28.59
C GLU A 159 17.15 5.40 27.36
N LEU A 160 17.86 4.83 26.38
CA LEU A 160 18.16 5.48 25.11
C LEU A 160 18.27 4.45 23.98
N TYR A 161 18.42 4.94 22.75
CA TYR A 161 18.55 4.14 21.55
C TYR A 161 19.80 4.53 20.79
N ARG A 162 20.59 3.54 20.36
CA ARG A 162 21.66 3.75 19.40
C ARG A 162 21.14 3.47 18.00
N LEU A 163 21.22 4.49 17.14
CA LEU A 163 20.90 4.41 15.73
C LEU A 163 22.18 4.34 14.91
N GLN A 164 22.23 3.40 13.97
CA GLN A 164 23.26 3.32 12.95
C GLN A 164 22.63 3.43 11.56
N ILE A 165 23.24 4.25 10.69
CA ILE A 165 22.89 4.39 9.28
C ILE A 165 24.15 4.17 8.46
N ASP A 166 24.08 3.31 7.47
CA ASP A 166 25.23 2.94 6.65
C ASP A 166 24.83 2.63 5.20
N ALA A 167 25.80 2.72 4.29
CA ALA A 167 25.68 2.25 2.91
C ALA A 167 26.42 0.91 2.67
N ASP A 168 27.28 0.46 3.59
CA ASP A 168 28.17 -0.70 3.41
C ASP A 168 27.99 -1.82 4.47
N ASN A 169 26.72 -2.18 4.75
CA ASN A 169 26.34 -3.34 5.58
C ASN A 169 26.88 -3.34 7.03
N PHE A 170 27.20 -2.18 7.58
CA PHE A 170 27.77 -2.00 8.90
C PHE A 170 29.14 -2.65 9.08
N GLY A 171 29.92 -2.79 8.00
CA GLY A 171 31.23 -3.45 8.01
C GLY A 171 32.34 -2.65 8.69
N ASP A 172 32.22 -1.33 8.76
CA ASP A 172 33.20 -0.41 9.36
C ASP A 172 32.49 0.76 10.06
N GLU A 173 32.53 0.79 11.38
CA GLU A 173 31.83 1.82 12.18
C GLU A 173 32.35 3.24 11.92
N ALA A 174 33.62 3.40 11.51
CA ALA A 174 34.20 4.70 11.24
C ALA A 174 33.71 5.32 9.92
N LYS A 175 33.11 4.51 9.04
CA LYS A 175 32.57 4.93 7.73
C LYS A 175 31.06 5.05 7.71
N MET A 176 30.39 4.71 8.81
CA MET A 176 28.95 4.86 8.92
C MET A 176 28.55 6.31 8.71
N ILE A 177 27.43 6.50 8.01
CA ILE A 177 26.84 7.81 7.77
C ILE A 177 26.37 8.42 9.09
N TYR A 178 25.86 7.58 9.99
CA TYR A 178 25.47 7.97 11.33
C TYR A 178 25.69 6.82 12.32
N ASN A 179 26.24 7.13 13.49
CA ASN A 179 26.32 6.24 14.65
C ASN A 179 26.21 7.08 15.92
N GLY A 180 25.01 7.13 16.50
CA GLY A 180 24.73 8.03 17.63
C GLY A 180 23.62 7.53 18.54
N THR A 181 23.55 8.11 19.74
CA THR A 181 22.55 7.79 20.77
C THR A 181 21.48 8.87 20.86
N LEU A 182 20.24 8.45 21.04
CA LEU A 182 19.05 9.29 21.05
C LEU A 182 18.11 8.85 22.18
N THR A 183 17.51 9.80 22.90
CA THR A 183 16.44 9.52 23.88
C THR A 183 15.06 9.52 23.23
N GLY A 184 14.92 10.13 22.06
CA GLY A 184 13.70 10.11 21.26
C GLY A 184 13.49 8.81 20.50
N LEU A 185 12.30 8.65 19.94
CA LEU A 185 11.88 7.49 19.13
C LEU A 185 11.86 7.77 17.62
N SER A 186 12.49 8.87 17.21
CA SER A 186 12.55 9.28 15.81
C SER A 186 13.81 10.05 15.48
N TYR A 187 14.26 9.94 14.23
CA TYR A 187 15.39 10.68 13.69
C TYR A 187 15.10 11.12 12.26
N GLY A 188 15.36 12.40 11.97
CA GLY A 188 15.27 12.94 10.60
C GLY A 188 16.55 12.69 9.85
N PHE A 189 16.46 11.87 8.81
CA PHE A 189 17.57 11.52 7.95
C PHE A 189 17.43 12.20 6.60
N THR A 190 18.47 12.92 6.19
CA THR A 190 18.60 13.50 4.84
C THR A 190 19.60 12.66 4.06
N PHE A 191 19.19 12.18 2.88
CA PHE A 191 20.04 11.33 2.05
C PHE A 191 21.25 12.13 1.54
N PRO A 192 22.49 11.69 1.78
CA PRO A 192 23.67 12.43 1.35
C PRO A 192 23.92 12.35 -0.17
N LYS A 193 23.35 11.35 -0.83
CA LYS A 193 23.45 11.08 -2.27
C LYS A 193 22.39 10.06 -2.70
N GLU A 194 22.15 9.98 -4.01
CA GLU A 194 21.38 8.89 -4.60
C GLU A 194 22.01 7.52 -4.26
N GLY A 195 21.18 6.52 -4.00
CA GLY A 195 21.62 5.15 -3.76
C GLY A 195 20.89 4.42 -2.63
N ALA A 196 21.48 3.29 -2.23
CA ALA A 196 20.95 2.42 -1.19
C ALA A 196 21.60 2.69 0.17
N PHE A 197 20.76 2.68 1.20
CA PHE A 197 21.13 2.91 2.59
C PHE A 197 20.45 1.86 3.47
N LYS A 198 21.02 1.64 4.65
CA LYS A 198 20.56 0.68 5.63
C LYS A 198 20.58 1.33 6.98
N TRP A 199 19.61 1.00 7.82
CA TRP A 199 19.58 1.49 9.19
C TRP A 199 19.09 0.41 10.15
N ARG A 200 19.59 0.51 11.38
CA ARG A 200 19.24 -0.37 12.49
C ARG A 200 19.32 0.38 13.80
N VAL A 201 18.54 -0.08 14.77
CA VAL A 201 18.45 0.51 16.11
C VAL A 201 18.62 -0.58 17.16
N ARG A 202 19.31 -0.27 18.26
CA ARG A 202 19.26 -1.06 19.49
C ARG A 202 18.92 -0.17 20.67
N ALA A 203 18.32 -0.74 21.68
CA ALA A 203 18.12 -0.09 22.96
C ALA A 203 19.38 -0.22 23.82
N GLU A 204 19.66 0.80 24.61
CA GLU A 204 20.71 0.78 25.63
C GLU A 204 20.11 1.31 26.94
N ASN A 205 20.61 0.81 28.06
CA ASN A 205 20.45 1.43 29.37
C ASN A 205 21.85 1.61 30.00
N ALA A 206 21.91 2.01 31.27
CA ALA A 206 23.16 2.28 31.97
C ALA A 206 24.20 1.15 31.92
N THR A 207 23.80 -0.12 31.79
CA THR A 207 24.71 -1.26 31.95
C THR A 207 24.69 -2.27 30.80
N ILE A 208 23.60 -2.37 30.05
CA ILE A 208 23.38 -3.41 29.04
C ILE A 208 22.76 -2.86 27.75
N GLN A 209 22.84 -3.66 26.69
CA GLN A 209 22.38 -3.31 25.34
C GLN A 209 21.51 -4.42 24.79
N SER A 210 20.44 -4.05 24.07
CA SER A 210 19.62 -5.03 23.37
C SER A 210 20.33 -5.59 22.15
N LYS A 211 19.76 -6.65 21.56
CA LYS A 211 20.08 -7.03 20.18
C LYS A 211 19.73 -5.86 19.25
N TRP A 212 20.45 -5.78 18.14
CA TRP A 212 20.05 -4.91 17.04
C TRP A 212 18.67 -5.31 16.49
N SER A 213 17.91 -4.32 16.06
CA SER A 213 16.72 -4.52 15.24
C SER A 213 17.06 -5.29 13.96
N ASP A 214 16.01 -5.76 13.28
CA ASP A 214 16.16 -6.11 11.88
C ASP A 214 16.64 -4.88 11.09
N VAL A 215 17.41 -5.11 10.03
CA VAL A 215 17.95 -4.05 9.19
C VAL A 215 16.89 -3.63 8.18
N PHE A 216 16.54 -2.34 8.17
CA PHE A 216 15.67 -1.78 7.13
C PHE A 216 16.50 -1.12 6.05
N ASN A 217 16.15 -1.40 4.80
CA ASN A 217 16.77 -0.79 3.62
C ASN A 217 15.97 0.43 3.17
N LEU A 218 16.67 1.45 2.72
CA LEU A 218 16.16 2.67 2.09
C LEU A 218 16.84 2.82 0.72
N SER A 219 16.10 3.27 -0.28
CA SER A 219 16.61 3.64 -1.59
C SER A 219 16.15 5.05 -1.89
N TYR A 220 17.11 5.90 -2.24
CA TYR A 220 16.86 7.26 -2.71
C TYR A 220 17.20 7.32 -4.19
N ASP A 221 16.24 7.70 -5.01
CA ASP A 221 16.33 7.77 -6.47
C ASP A 221 15.67 9.06 -6.96
N ILE A 222 16.47 9.93 -7.57
CA ILE A 222 16.01 11.19 -8.17
C ILE A 222 16.27 11.23 -9.68
N THR A 223 16.71 10.12 -10.28
CA THR A 223 17.08 10.06 -11.68
C THR A 223 15.85 9.69 -12.51
N PRO A 224 15.24 10.64 -13.25
CA PRO A 224 14.03 10.34 -13.99
C PRO A 224 14.30 9.44 -15.21
N PRO A 225 13.27 8.73 -15.71
CA PRO A 225 13.35 8.03 -16.99
C PRO A 225 13.76 8.93 -18.16
N ALA A 226 14.38 8.32 -19.16
CA ALA A 226 14.70 8.98 -20.42
C ALA A 226 13.43 9.48 -21.16
N LYS A 227 13.61 10.45 -22.05
CA LYS A 227 12.54 11.00 -22.88
C LYS A 227 11.94 9.91 -23.78
N VAL A 228 10.61 9.90 -23.83
CA VAL A 228 9.82 8.97 -24.66
C VAL A 228 9.82 9.45 -26.13
N SER A 229 9.90 8.51 -27.08
CA SER A 229 9.72 8.79 -28.51
C SER A 229 8.33 8.36 -28.95
N ILE A 230 7.60 9.24 -29.65
CA ILE A 230 6.29 8.90 -30.21
C ILE A 230 6.47 8.03 -31.46
N VAL A 231 5.67 6.97 -31.56
CA VAL A 231 5.65 6.03 -32.69
C VAL A 231 4.47 6.32 -33.61
N ALA A 232 3.27 6.50 -33.05
CA ALA A 232 2.06 6.75 -33.83
C ALA A 232 0.98 7.47 -33.00
N PRO A 233 0.04 8.19 -33.63
CA PRO A 233 0.03 8.58 -35.04
C PRO A 233 1.16 9.56 -35.38
N GLY A 234 1.52 9.63 -36.67
CA GLY A 234 2.45 10.63 -37.19
C GLY A 234 1.92 12.06 -37.01
N ASN A 235 2.79 13.06 -37.09
CA ASN A 235 2.40 14.43 -36.81
C ASN A 235 1.50 15.01 -37.92
N GLY A 236 0.34 15.57 -37.57
CA GLY A 236 -0.58 16.24 -38.49
C GLY A 236 -1.41 15.31 -39.37
N VAL A 237 -1.45 14.02 -39.10
CA VAL A 237 -2.24 13.05 -39.90
C VAL A 237 -3.73 13.10 -39.57
N SER A 238 -4.57 12.69 -40.53
CA SER A 238 -5.99 12.44 -40.29
C SER A 238 -6.23 10.95 -40.04
N VAL A 239 -6.89 10.60 -38.93
CA VAL A 239 -7.09 9.22 -38.47
C VAL A 239 -8.54 8.99 -38.02
N SER A 240 -9.05 7.80 -38.30
CA SER A 240 -10.36 7.35 -37.79
C SER A 240 -10.25 6.88 -36.34
N LYS A 241 -11.37 6.96 -35.61
CA LYS A 241 -11.45 6.45 -34.24
C LYS A 241 -11.67 4.92 -34.23
N PRO A 242 -11.17 4.21 -33.20
CA PRO A 242 -10.32 4.71 -32.12
C PRO A 242 -8.88 4.96 -32.59
N VAL A 243 -8.30 6.07 -32.14
CA VAL A 243 -6.91 6.44 -32.48
C VAL A 243 -5.96 5.72 -31.53
N SER A 244 -5.09 4.88 -32.07
CA SER A 244 -4.04 4.21 -31.30
C SER A 244 -2.83 5.13 -31.12
N LEU A 245 -2.73 5.76 -29.95
CA LEU A 245 -1.56 6.54 -29.54
C LEU A 245 -0.48 5.56 -29.07
N GLN A 246 0.73 5.62 -29.63
CA GLN A 246 1.82 4.67 -29.38
C GLN A 246 3.15 5.40 -29.21
N TRP A 247 3.97 4.87 -28.31
CA TRP A 247 5.29 5.41 -28.00
C TRP A 247 6.29 4.31 -27.66
N THR A 248 7.57 4.65 -27.50
CA THR A 248 8.62 3.68 -27.19
C THR A 248 8.65 3.28 -25.72
N ALA A 249 9.04 2.04 -25.45
CA ALA A 249 9.37 1.59 -24.10
C ALA A 249 10.64 2.30 -23.61
N VAL A 250 10.69 2.67 -22.32
CA VAL A 250 11.85 3.26 -21.66
C VAL A 250 12.23 2.34 -20.51
N ALA A 251 13.50 1.94 -20.42
CA ALA A 251 13.93 0.83 -19.56
C ALA A 251 13.62 1.02 -18.06
N THR A 252 13.72 2.25 -17.54
CA THR A 252 13.44 2.56 -16.13
C THR A 252 11.98 2.94 -15.88
N ALA A 253 11.15 3.03 -16.93
CA ALA A 253 9.76 3.42 -16.78
C ALA A 253 8.91 2.26 -16.23
N LYS A 254 8.09 2.57 -15.22
CA LYS A 254 7.03 1.69 -14.71
C LYS A 254 5.66 2.08 -15.23
N LYS A 255 5.47 3.37 -15.52
CA LYS A 255 4.23 3.93 -16.05
C LYS A 255 4.54 5.06 -17.02
N TYR A 256 3.52 5.47 -17.77
CA TYR A 256 3.55 6.63 -18.64
C TYR A 256 2.43 7.57 -18.27
N LYS A 257 2.66 8.87 -18.42
CA LYS A 257 1.66 9.92 -18.23
C LYS A 257 1.33 10.52 -19.58
N LEU A 258 0.12 10.23 -20.04
CA LEU A 258 -0.39 10.68 -21.31
C LEU A 258 -1.14 11.99 -21.13
N TYR A 259 -0.68 13.02 -21.81
CA TYR A 259 -1.31 14.33 -21.87
C TYR A 259 -2.03 14.48 -23.21
N VAL A 260 -3.29 14.87 -23.18
CA VAL A 260 -4.09 15.12 -24.40
C VAL A 260 -4.79 16.46 -24.26
N PHE A 261 -4.74 17.25 -25.33
CA PHE A 261 -5.22 18.62 -25.38
C PHE A 261 -6.08 18.84 -26.63
N LYS A 262 -7.02 19.78 -26.52
CA LYS A 262 -7.83 20.27 -27.64
C LYS A 262 -7.03 21.23 -28.52
N ASN A 263 -7.66 21.71 -29.59
CA ASN A 263 -7.00 22.61 -30.53
C ASN A 263 -6.50 23.92 -29.87
N ASP A 264 -7.23 24.41 -28.87
CA ASP A 264 -6.91 25.60 -28.07
C ASP A 264 -5.89 25.34 -26.94
N LYS A 265 -5.27 24.14 -26.90
CA LYS A 265 -4.31 23.68 -25.89
C LYS A 265 -4.89 23.49 -24.48
N THR A 266 -6.20 23.58 -24.30
CA THR A 266 -6.83 23.17 -23.05
C THR A 266 -6.80 21.65 -22.89
N VAL A 267 -6.76 21.16 -21.65
CA VAL A 267 -6.80 19.72 -21.36
C VAL A 267 -8.07 19.12 -21.96
N TYR A 268 -7.94 17.98 -22.63
CA TYR A 268 -9.04 17.42 -23.42
C TYR A 268 -10.27 17.05 -22.58
N SER A 269 -10.04 16.45 -21.41
CA SER A 269 -11.07 16.15 -20.41
C SER A 269 -10.43 15.92 -19.04
N THR A 270 -11.24 15.75 -18.00
CA THR A 270 -10.77 15.39 -16.64
C THR A 270 -10.09 14.01 -16.57
N ALA A 271 -10.18 13.19 -17.62
CA ALA A 271 -9.46 11.92 -17.70
C ALA A 271 -7.95 12.10 -18.00
N PHE A 272 -7.51 13.31 -18.35
CA PHE A 272 -6.10 13.59 -18.66
C PHE A 272 -5.47 14.56 -17.65
N PRO A 273 -4.18 14.39 -17.29
CA PRO A 273 -3.29 13.34 -17.80
C PRO A 273 -3.65 11.94 -17.27
N ALA A 274 -3.56 10.93 -18.14
CA ALA A 274 -3.87 9.55 -17.81
C ALA A 274 -2.60 8.77 -17.49
N LEU A 275 -2.63 7.91 -16.46
CA LEU A 275 -1.55 6.96 -16.18
C LEU A 275 -1.76 5.67 -16.98
N VAL A 276 -0.73 5.25 -17.71
CA VAL A 276 -0.77 4.11 -18.63
C VAL A 276 0.37 3.15 -18.29
N ASN A 277 0.06 1.86 -18.11
CA ASN A 277 1.05 0.82 -17.75
C ASN A 277 1.78 0.22 -18.97
N GLY A 278 1.33 0.55 -20.19
CA GLY A 278 1.90 0.07 -21.44
C GLY A 278 2.35 1.21 -22.34
N THR A 279 2.76 0.87 -23.56
CA THR A 279 3.29 1.82 -24.54
C THR A 279 2.25 2.30 -25.56
N SER A 280 0.97 2.15 -25.24
CA SER A 280 -0.12 2.57 -26.11
C SER A 280 -1.39 2.93 -25.35
N TYR A 281 -2.20 3.79 -25.94
CA TYR A 281 -3.52 4.18 -25.46
C TYR A 281 -4.53 4.27 -26.61
N SER A 282 -5.71 3.68 -26.43
CA SER A 282 -6.80 3.74 -27.41
C SER A 282 -7.68 4.97 -27.16
N PHE A 283 -7.43 6.06 -27.88
CA PHE A 283 -8.19 7.30 -27.78
C PHE A 283 -9.48 7.23 -28.61
N ASN A 284 -10.64 7.28 -27.94
CA ASN A 284 -11.96 7.13 -28.58
C ASN A 284 -12.92 8.27 -28.19
N LEU A 285 -12.43 9.52 -28.24
CA LEU A 285 -13.20 10.73 -27.90
C LEU A 285 -13.20 11.73 -29.06
N GLY A 286 -14.07 12.75 -28.97
CA GLY A 286 -14.16 13.89 -29.90
C GLY A 286 -15.17 13.73 -31.02
N GLU A 287 -15.17 14.66 -31.95
CA GLU A 287 -15.98 14.67 -33.18
C GLU A 287 -15.11 14.74 -34.46
N PRO A 288 -15.63 14.35 -35.64
CA PRO A 288 -14.94 14.54 -36.92
C PRO A 288 -14.48 15.98 -37.15
N GLY A 289 -13.29 16.15 -37.69
CA GLY A 289 -12.66 17.46 -37.96
C GLY A 289 -11.94 18.09 -36.77
N GLU A 290 -12.07 17.54 -35.56
CA GLU A 290 -11.33 18.04 -34.40
C GLU A 290 -9.83 17.76 -34.51
N LYS A 291 -9.01 18.77 -34.19
CA LYS A 291 -7.56 18.65 -34.05
C LYS A 291 -7.19 18.43 -32.59
N VAL A 292 -6.46 17.34 -32.33
CA VAL A 292 -6.05 16.89 -31.00
C VAL A 292 -4.53 16.92 -30.89
N TYR A 293 -4.01 17.48 -29.79
CA TYR A 293 -2.58 17.48 -29.47
C TYR A 293 -2.31 16.53 -28.31
N TRP A 294 -1.14 15.90 -28.30
CA TRP A 294 -0.79 14.98 -27.23
C TRP A 294 0.72 14.88 -27.01
N ARG A 295 1.08 14.52 -25.77
CA ARG A 295 2.46 14.31 -25.29
C ARG A 295 2.48 13.17 -24.29
N VAL A 296 3.63 12.54 -24.11
CA VAL A 296 3.82 11.46 -23.14
C VAL A 296 5.12 11.69 -22.35
N SER A 297 5.08 11.52 -21.04
CA SER A 297 6.27 11.34 -20.21
C SER A 297 6.29 9.92 -19.61
N ALA A 298 7.47 9.47 -19.21
CA ALA A 298 7.65 8.23 -18.46
C ALA A 298 7.80 8.53 -16.97
N LEU A 299 7.32 7.63 -16.10
CA LEU A 299 7.55 7.64 -14.66
C LEU A 299 8.26 6.35 -14.24
N ASP A 300 9.25 6.45 -13.36
CA ASP A 300 9.89 5.29 -12.74
C ASP A 300 9.12 4.78 -11.51
N GLU A 301 9.76 3.89 -10.75
CA GLU A 301 9.22 3.30 -9.52
C GLU A 301 9.25 4.27 -8.32
N ALA A 302 10.24 5.17 -8.28
CA ALA A 302 10.40 6.18 -7.23
C ALA A 302 9.45 7.37 -7.42
N GLY A 303 8.81 7.46 -8.60
CA GLY A 303 7.88 8.52 -8.97
C GLY A 303 8.53 9.69 -9.69
N ASN A 304 9.77 9.56 -10.17
CA ASN A 304 10.41 10.59 -10.97
C ASN A 304 9.78 10.63 -12.36
N GLU A 305 9.38 11.81 -12.81
CA GLU A 305 8.80 12.04 -14.13
C GLU A 305 9.89 12.49 -15.10
N GLY A 306 10.06 11.74 -16.19
CA GLY A 306 10.96 12.06 -17.29
C GLY A 306 10.49 13.23 -18.14
N PRO A 307 11.34 13.72 -19.04
CA PRO A 307 10.96 14.78 -19.98
C PRO A 307 9.75 14.39 -20.82
N LEU A 308 8.89 15.36 -21.12
CA LEU A 308 7.82 15.19 -22.10
C LEU A 308 8.40 14.83 -23.47
N SER A 309 7.70 13.94 -24.18
CA SER A 309 7.91 13.68 -25.61
C SER A 309 7.77 14.95 -26.44
N GLU A 310 8.14 14.86 -27.72
CA GLU A 310 7.68 15.84 -28.71
C GLU A 310 6.15 15.93 -28.69
N GLU A 311 5.63 17.14 -28.95
CA GLU A 311 4.20 17.34 -29.13
C GLU A 311 3.76 16.86 -30.51
N MET A 312 2.84 15.92 -30.50
CA MET A 312 2.25 15.37 -31.72
C MET A 312 0.80 15.82 -31.83
N ASN A 313 0.29 15.88 -33.05
CA ASN A 313 -1.12 16.17 -33.28
C ASN A 313 -1.69 15.30 -34.39
N PHE A 314 -3.01 15.14 -34.38
CA PHE A 314 -3.77 14.49 -35.43
C PHE A 314 -5.15 15.15 -35.55
N THR A 315 -5.80 14.93 -36.68
CA THR A 315 -7.19 15.36 -36.93
C THR A 315 -8.10 14.13 -37.02
N LEU A 316 -9.27 14.20 -36.39
CA LEU A 316 -10.25 13.12 -36.43
C LEU A 316 -10.98 13.10 -37.78
N GLN A 317 -11.04 11.92 -38.42
CA GLN A 317 -11.84 11.69 -39.63
C GLN A 317 -13.34 11.64 -39.33
#